data_AF-A0A1E5UZ54-F1
#
_entry.id   AF-A0A1E5UZ54-F1
#
_cell.length_a   1.000
_cell.length_b   1.000
_cell.length_c   1.000
_cell.angle_alpha   90.00
_cell.angle_beta   90.00
_cell.angle_gamma   90.00
#
_symmetry.space_group_name_H-M   'P 1'
#
loop_
_entity.id
_entity.type
_entity.pdbx_description
1 polymer ?
#
loop_
_entity_poly.entity_id
_entity_poly.type
_entity_poly.pdbx_seq_one_letter_code
_entity_poly.pdbx_strand_id
1 'polypeptide(L)'
;LRKQIKKMEVSQHAKYFCEFCGKEYCIFPNTTVAVCSFQFAVKRKAVGIWGCKDCGKVKAGGAYTMNTASAVTVRSTIRRLREQTEA
;
A
#
# COMPACT_ATOMS: atom_id res chain seq x y z
N LEU A 1 -4.49 -3.62 -28.00
CA LEU A 1 -5.44 -2.95 -27.08
C LEU A 1 -5.89 -3.85 -25.91
N ARG A 2 -6.57 -4.99 -26.15
CA ARG A 2 -7.06 -5.88 -25.06
C ARG A 2 -6.00 -6.33 -24.05
N LYS A 3 -4.77 -6.62 -24.50
CA LYS A 3 -3.64 -6.99 -23.62
C LYS A 3 -3.25 -5.86 -22.63
N GLN A 4 -3.30 -4.60 -23.08
CA GLN A 4 -2.97 -3.44 -22.24
C GLN A 4 -4.11 -3.15 -21.24
N ILE A 5 -5.36 -3.22 -21.69
CA ILE A 5 -6.54 -3.04 -20.82
C ILE A 5 -6.55 -4.10 -19.72
N LYS A 6 -6.32 -5.37 -20.05
CA LYS A 6 -6.26 -6.46 -19.06
C LYS A 6 -5.21 -6.19 -17.98
N LYS A 7 -4.03 -5.66 -18.33
CA LYS A 7 -3.00 -5.28 -17.34
C LYS A 7 -3.47 -4.18 -16.39
N MET A 8 -4.14 -3.15 -16.92
CA MET A 8 -4.71 -2.06 -16.11
C MET A 8 -5.88 -2.55 -15.23
N GLU A 9 -6.69 -3.47 -15.75
CA GLU A 9 -7.84 -4.03 -15.04
C GLU A 9 -7.46 -4.99 -13.92
N VAL A 10 -6.41 -5.80 -14.12
CA VAL A 10 -5.86 -6.67 -13.08
C VAL A 10 -5.25 -5.83 -11.95
N SER A 11 -4.50 -4.79 -12.29
CA SER A 11 -3.87 -3.93 -11.28
C SER A 11 -4.88 -3.13 -10.46
N GLN A 12 -5.93 -2.58 -11.07
CA GLN A 12 -6.94 -1.81 -10.34
C GLN A 12 -7.80 -2.65 -9.38
N HIS A 13 -8.03 -3.93 -9.70
CA HIS A 13 -8.83 -4.85 -8.87
C HIS A 13 -7.98 -5.71 -7.92
N ALA A 14 -6.66 -5.63 -8.01
CA ALA A 14 -5.77 -6.28 -7.07
C ALA A 14 -5.94 -5.70 -5.67
N LYS A 15 -5.77 -6.56 -4.66
CA LYS A 15 -5.70 -6.12 -3.27
C LYS A 15 -4.25 -5.78 -2.93
N TYR A 16 -4.03 -4.62 -2.32
CA TYR A 16 -2.70 -4.14 -1.96
C TYR A 16 -2.46 -4.25 -0.46
N PHE A 17 -1.17 -4.28 -0.11
CA PHE A 17 -0.72 -4.21 1.27
C PHE A 17 -1.02 -2.84 1.88
N CYS A 18 -1.36 -2.85 3.16
CA CYS A 18 -1.76 -1.69 3.94
C CYS A 18 -0.63 -1.30 4.91
N GLU A 19 0.11 -0.23 4.60
CA GLU A 19 1.19 0.27 5.47
C GLU A 19 0.68 0.70 6.87
N PHE A 20 -0.61 1.02 7.02
CA PHE A 20 -1.20 1.48 8.28
C PHE A 20 -1.70 0.37 9.20
N CYS A 21 -2.11 -0.76 8.60
CA CYS A 21 -2.69 -1.90 9.29
C CYS A 21 -1.80 -3.13 9.29
N GLY A 22 -0.61 -3.03 8.69
CA GLY A 22 0.54 -3.86 8.99
C GLY A 22 1.11 -3.64 10.40
N LYS A 23 0.27 -3.34 11.39
CA LYS A 23 0.67 -3.39 12.79
C LYS A 23 0.79 -4.85 13.17
N GLU A 24 2.01 -5.33 13.38
CA GLU A 24 2.55 -5.51 14.73
C GLU A 24 1.51 -5.59 15.87
N TYR A 25 0.46 -6.39 15.71
CA TYR A 25 -0.30 -6.96 16.80
C TYR A 25 -0.30 -8.46 16.53
N CYS A 26 0.85 -9.07 16.81
CA CYS A 26 0.86 -10.40 17.38
C CYS A 26 -0.08 -10.38 18.59
N ILE A 27 -1.34 -10.75 18.43
CA ILE A 27 -2.12 -11.18 19.59
C ILE A 27 -1.44 -12.49 19.98
N PHE A 28 -0.69 -12.49 21.09
CA PHE A 28 -0.15 -13.69 21.70
C PHE A 28 -1.32 -14.51 22.23
N PRO A 29 -1.79 -15.58 21.56
CA PRO A 29 -2.83 -16.42 22.12
C PRO A 29 -2.09 -17.56 22.81
N ASN A 30 -1.48 -17.32 23.97
CA ASN A 30 -0.69 -18.30 24.75
C ASN A 30 0.43 -19.12 24.05
N THR A 31 0.64 -18.96 22.74
CA THR A 31 1.58 -19.76 21.94
C THR A 31 2.74 -18.88 21.46
N THR A 32 3.94 -19.42 21.49
CA THR A 32 5.23 -18.76 21.16
C THR A 32 5.40 -18.43 19.67
N VAL A 33 4.40 -18.67 18.83
CA VAL A 33 4.46 -18.43 17.38
C VAL A 33 3.47 -17.32 16.98
N ALA A 34 4.02 -16.23 16.42
CA ALA A 34 3.22 -15.16 15.85
C ALA A 34 2.62 -15.60 14.51
N VAL A 35 1.29 -15.62 14.41
CA VAL A 35 0.59 -15.86 13.14
C VAL A 35 0.35 -14.51 12.45
N CYS A 36 1.30 -14.06 11.64
CA CYS A 36 1.14 -12.86 10.82
C CYS A 36 0.12 -13.12 9.71
N SER A 37 -1.12 -12.70 9.94
CA SER A 37 -2.10 -12.60 8.85
C SER A 37 -1.71 -11.41 7.97
N PHE A 38 -1.04 -11.70 6.84
CA PHE A 38 -0.75 -10.72 5.79
C PHE A 38 -2.06 -10.25 5.17
N GLN A 39 -2.64 -9.21 5.74
CA GLN A 39 -3.94 -8.73 5.32
C GLN A 39 -3.80 -7.78 4.12
N PHE A 40 -3.96 -8.33 2.91
CA PHE A 40 -4.18 -7.56 1.69
C PHE A 40 -5.58 -6.91 1.72
N ALA A 41 -5.70 -5.79 2.43
CA ALA A 41 -6.97 -5.13 2.75
C ALA A 41 -7.36 -4.00 1.79
N VAL A 42 -6.38 -3.41 1.08
CA VAL A 42 -6.61 -2.14 0.38
C VAL A 42 -7.16 -2.37 -1.00
N LYS A 43 -8.27 -1.70 -1.29
CA LYS A 43 -8.95 -1.72 -2.59
C LYS A 43 -9.12 -0.30 -3.11
N ARG A 44 -9.20 -0.17 -4.43
CA ARG A 44 -9.51 1.10 -5.09
C ARG A 44 -10.96 1.49 -4.81
N LYS A 45 -11.19 2.74 -4.38
CA LYS A 45 -12.54 3.33 -4.25
C LYS A 45 -12.87 4.23 -5.45
N ALA A 46 -11.91 5.05 -5.87
CA ALA A 46 -12.03 5.94 -7.03
C ALA A 46 -10.68 6.05 -7.75
N VAL A 47 -10.59 6.80 -8.87
CA VAL A 47 -9.30 7.11 -9.51
C VAL A 47 -8.38 7.79 -8.49
N GLY A 48 -7.21 7.21 -8.22
CA GLY A 48 -6.23 7.78 -7.29
C GLY A 48 -6.58 7.66 -5.80
N ILE A 49 -7.73 7.10 -5.44
CA ILE A 49 -8.19 6.95 -4.05
C ILE A 49 -8.26 5.47 -3.67
N TRP A 50 -7.47 5.09 -2.68
CA TRP A 50 -7.34 3.71 -2.19
C TRP A 50 -7.80 3.61 -0.75
N GLY A 51 -8.75 2.73 -0.46
CA GLY A 51 -9.33 2.54 0.86
C GLY A 51 -9.06 1.15 1.41
N CYS A 52 -8.54 1.11 2.63
CA CYS A 52 -8.42 -0.10 3.42
C CYS A 52 -9.77 -0.47 4.03
N LYS A 53 -10.23 -1.72 3.87
CA LYS A 53 -11.50 -2.17 4.47
C LYS A 53 -11.37 -2.34 5.99
N ASP A 54 -10.26 -2.91 6.45
CA ASP A 54 -10.09 -3.32 7.85
C ASP A 54 -9.76 -2.15 8.78
N CYS A 55 -8.97 -1.20 8.30
CA CYS A 55 -8.52 -0.04 9.05
C CYS A 55 -9.25 1.26 8.73
N GLY A 56 -10.12 1.25 7.71
CA GLY A 56 -10.87 2.43 7.25
C GLY A 56 -10.01 3.56 6.67
N LYS A 57 -8.68 3.48 6.74
CA LYS A 57 -7.77 4.51 6.25
C LYS A 57 -7.82 4.59 4.72
N VAL A 58 -7.80 5.83 4.24
CA VAL A 58 -7.79 6.16 2.82
C VAL A 58 -6.43 6.79 2.48
N LYS A 59 -5.80 6.29 1.42
CA LYS A 59 -4.50 6.76 0.91
C LYS A 59 -4.67 7.22 -0.53
N ALA A 60 -4.06 8.35 -0.87
CA ALA A 60 -3.91 8.79 -2.25
C ALA A 60 -2.80 7.99 -2.93
N GLY A 61 -3.06 7.51 -4.13
CA GLY A 61 -2.15 6.65 -4.91
C GLY A 61 -2.30 6.87 -6.40
N GLY A 62 -1.74 5.96 -7.19
CA GLY A 62 -1.90 6.00 -8.65
C GLY A 62 -3.33 5.67 -9.11
N ALA A 63 -3.61 5.93 -10.39
CA ALA A 63 -4.91 5.68 -11.01
C ALA A 63 -5.28 4.18 -11.05
N TYR A 64 -4.31 3.33 -11.40
CA TYR A 64 -4.48 1.88 -11.56
C TYR A 64 -3.64 1.05 -10.58
N THR A 65 -2.60 1.64 -9.98
CA THR A 65 -1.75 1.00 -8.97
C THR A 65 -1.66 1.89 -7.73
N MET A 66 -1.63 1.30 -6.53
CA MET A 66 -1.52 2.08 -5.29
C MET A 66 -0.22 2.91 -5.25
N ASN A 67 0.92 2.28 -5.53
CA ASN A 67 2.22 2.94 -5.55
C ASN A 67 2.73 2.99 -6.99
N THR A 68 2.89 4.20 -7.54
CA THR A 68 3.57 4.41 -8.83
C THR A 68 5.08 4.45 -8.63
N ALA A 69 5.86 3.98 -9.61
CA ALA A 69 7.32 3.99 -9.55
C ALA A 69 7.90 5.38 -9.25
N SER A 70 7.41 6.43 -9.93
CA SER A 70 7.84 7.82 -9.72
C SER A 70 7.56 8.31 -8.30
N ALA A 71 6.42 7.94 -7.70
CA ALA A 71 6.12 8.31 -6.32
C ALA A 71 7.04 7.59 -5.32
N VAL A 72 7.49 6.36 -5.62
CA VAL A 72 8.44 5.63 -4.78
C VAL A 72 9.80 6.33 -4.78
N THR A 73 10.31 6.72 -5.95
CA THR A 73 11.58 7.45 -6.08
C THR A 73 11.55 8.86 -5.52
N VAL A 74 10.43 9.57 -5.65
CA VAL A 74 10.28 10.90 -5.02
C VAL A 74 10.34 10.78 -3.51
N ARG A 75 9.69 9.77 -2.90
CA ARG A 75 9.77 9.56 -1.45
C ARG A 75 11.19 9.27 -0.96
N SER A 76 11.97 8.46 -1.68
CA SER A 76 13.35 8.19 -1.30
C SER A 76 14.26 9.41 -1.48
N THR A 77 14.04 10.19 -2.54
CA THR A 77 14.80 11.42 -2.80
C THR A 77 14.53 12.49 -1.74
N ILE A 78 13.26 12.72 -1.38
CA ILE A 78 12.90 13.68 -0.31
C ILE A 78 13.54 13.25 1.01
N ARG A 79 13.51 11.96 1.34
CA ARG A 79 14.13 11.45 2.56
C ARG A 79 15.63 11.78 2.60
N ARG A 80 16.36 11.47 1.53
CA ARG A 80 17.79 11.77 1.39
C ARG A 80 18.09 13.27 1.50
N LEU A 81 17.28 14.12 0.87
CA LEU A 81 17.48 15.58 0.92
C LEU A 81 17.24 16.15 2.31
N ARG A 82 16.26 15.64 3.06
CA ARG A 82 16.03 16.05 4.46
C ARG A 82 17.18 15.65 5.38
N GLU A 83 17.65 14.41 5.26
CA GLU A 83 18.84 13.91 5.99
C GLU A 83 20.08 14.77 5.73
N GLN A 84 20.25 15.32 4.51
CA GLN A 84 21.36 16.22 4.17
C GLN A 84 21.22 17.65 4.70
N THR A 85 19.99 18.11 5.01
CA THR A 85 19.72 19.48 5.44
C THR A 85 19.67 19.60 6.97
N GLU A 86 19.34 18.50 7.65
CA GLU A 86 19.20 18.43 9.12
C GLU A 86 20.48 17.92 9.82
N ALA A 87 21.49 17.50 9.06
CA ALA A 87 22.84 17.17 9.52
C ALA A 87 23.75 18.41 9.52
#